data_AF-A0A2D7W3W6-F1
#
_entry.id   AF-A0A2D7W3W6-F1
#
_cell.length_a   1.000
_cell.length_b   1.000
_cell.length_c   1.000
_cell.angle_alpha   90.00
_cell.angle_beta   90.00
_cell.angle_gamma   90.00
#
_symmetry.space_group_name_H-M   'P 1'
#
loop_
_entity.id
_entity.type
_entity.pdbx_description
1 polymer ?
#
loop_
_entity_poly.entity_id
_entity_poly.type
_entity_poly.pdbx_seq_one_letter_code
_entity_poly.pdbx_strand_id
1 'polypeptide(L)'
;MSFSIPGVSISAPLPPIPPAPAATAPTVDPVGSPSVSPSGAPGVSAPDTGLNFGESLSNAMERLGALHENADALATKVATGELKNPHEYLMAAQEASITTQAAVAVRNKALEAFNEIMRMPL
;
A
#
# COMPACT_ATOMS: atom_id res chain seq x y z
N MET A 1 -63.59 12.72 -9.88
CA MET A 1 -63.10 11.55 -10.66
C MET A 1 -61.77 11.13 -10.07
N SER A 2 -61.78 10.08 -9.24
CA SER A 2 -60.63 9.56 -8.49
C SER A 2 -60.19 8.26 -9.16
N PHE A 3 -58.93 8.18 -9.62
CA PHE A 3 -58.34 6.94 -10.11
C PHE A 3 -57.45 6.34 -9.02
N SER A 4 -58.02 5.38 -8.31
CA SER A 4 -57.36 4.47 -7.39
C SER A 4 -56.76 3.33 -8.21
N ILE A 5 -55.44 3.15 -8.18
CA ILE A 5 -54.79 1.93 -8.66
C ILE A 5 -54.67 1.01 -7.43
N PRO A 6 -55.45 -0.07 -7.34
CA PRO A 6 -55.27 -1.05 -6.29
C PRO A 6 -53.97 -1.83 -6.53
N GLY A 7 -53.06 -1.82 -5.54
CA GLY A 7 -52.25 -3.00 -5.28
C GLY A 7 -50.76 -3.00 -5.60
N VAL A 8 -50.00 -1.90 -5.45
CA VAL A 8 -48.53 -2.01 -5.35
C VAL A 8 -47.95 -1.01 -4.34
N SER A 9 -48.10 -1.30 -3.06
CA SER A 9 -47.23 -0.75 -2.01
C SER A 9 -46.02 -1.68 -1.85
N ILE A 10 -44.89 -1.39 -2.51
CA ILE A 10 -43.61 -2.02 -2.18
C ILE A 10 -42.75 -1.07 -1.37
N SER A 11 -43.17 -0.83 -0.13
CA SER A 11 -42.29 -0.38 0.94
C SER A 11 -41.94 -1.61 1.78
N ALA A 12 -40.95 -2.38 1.31
CA ALA A 12 -40.36 -3.47 2.10
C ALA A 12 -39.01 -2.96 2.65
N PRO A 13 -38.82 -2.88 3.98
CA PRO A 13 -37.50 -2.62 4.54
C PRO A 13 -36.58 -3.81 4.23
N LEU A 14 -35.34 -3.52 3.81
CA LEU A 14 -34.31 -4.55 3.60
C LEU A 14 -34.16 -5.40 4.88
N PRO A 15 -34.14 -6.74 4.80
CA PRO A 15 -33.86 -7.55 5.98
C PRO A 15 -32.41 -7.29 6.47
N PRO A 16 -32.17 -7.25 7.79
CA PRO A 16 -30.81 -7.17 8.31
C PRO A 16 -30.05 -8.46 7.93
N ILE A 17 -28.85 -8.29 7.39
CA ILE A 17 -27.91 -9.38 7.14
C ILE A 17 -27.62 -10.13 8.46
N PRO A 18 -27.72 -11.47 8.50
CA PRO A 18 -27.30 -12.22 9.68
C PRO A 18 -25.77 -12.10 9.86
N PRO A 19 -25.25 -11.97 11.10
CA PRO A 19 -23.82 -12.07 11.33
C PRO A 19 -23.35 -13.49 10.96
N ALA A 20 -22.35 -13.60 10.09
CA ALA A 20 -21.70 -14.86 9.77
C ALA A 20 -21.17 -15.55 11.05
N PRO A 21 -21.19 -16.89 11.13
CA PRO A 21 -20.60 -17.60 12.25
C PRO A 21 -19.11 -17.28 12.32
N ALA A 22 -18.64 -16.94 13.53
CA ALA A 22 -17.24 -16.74 13.84
C ALA A 22 -16.43 -17.97 13.41
N ALA A 23 -15.71 -17.85 12.29
CA ALA A 23 -14.68 -18.79 11.92
C ALA A 23 -13.56 -18.66 12.97
N THR A 24 -13.45 -19.67 13.84
CA THR A 24 -12.26 -19.91 14.65
C THR A 24 -11.05 -19.92 13.73
N ALA A 25 -10.24 -18.87 13.81
CA ALA A 25 -8.93 -18.85 13.18
C ALA A 25 -8.06 -19.93 13.85
N PRO A 26 -7.29 -20.73 13.08
CA PRO A 26 -6.29 -21.58 13.68
C PRO A 26 -5.22 -20.71 14.35
N THR A 27 -4.99 -20.93 15.65
CA THR A 27 -3.84 -20.39 16.37
C THR A 27 -2.57 -20.84 15.67
N VAL A 28 -1.83 -19.88 15.10
CA VAL A 28 -0.48 -20.10 14.61
C VAL A 28 0.46 -20.13 15.81
N ASP A 29 1.09 -21.29 16.06
CA ASP A 29 2.20 -21.41 17.01
C ASP A 29 3.35 -20.49 16.59
N PRO A 30 4.00 -19.77 17.52
CA PRO A 30 5.16 -18.95 17.19
C PRO A 30 6.33 -19.85 16.82
N VAL A 31 6.65 -19.90 15.52
CA VAL A 31 7.90 -20.49 15.02
C VAL A 31 9.08 -19.80 15.72
N GLY A 32 9.93 -20.61 16.34
CA GLY A 32 11.03 -20.17 17.18
C GLY A 32 11.94 -19.14 16.51
N SER A 33 12.31 -18.12 17.27
CA SER A 33 13.26 -17.08 16.88
C SER A 33 14.58 -17.70 16.40
N PRO A 34 15.03 -17.45 15.16
CA PRO A 34 16.38 -17.80 14.77
C PRO A 34 17.36 -16.92 15.54
N SER A 35 18.11 -17.54 16.46
CA SER A 35 19.24 -16.90 17.12
C SER A 35 20.37 -16.73 16.11
N VAL A 36 20.59 -15.48 15.67
CA VAL A 36 21.73 -15.13 14.81
C VAL A 36 22.93 -14.77 15.69
N SER A 37 23.88 -15.69 15.81
CA SER A 37 25.21 -15.39 16.36
C SER A 37 25.98 -14.50 15.39
N PRO A 38 26.60 -13.38 15.82
CA PRO A 38 27.44 -12.57 14.95
C PRO A 38 28.79 -13.26 14.76
N SER A 39 28.86 -14.18 13.79
CA SER A 39 30.13 -14.72 13.31
C SER A 39 30.75 -13.67 12.37
N GLY A 40 31.87 -13.08 12.79
CA GLY A 40 32.59 -12.06 12.04
C GLY A 40 33.07 -12.59 10.68
N ALA A 41 32.53 -11.99 9.61
CA ALA A 41 33.04 -12.14 8.25
C ALA A 41 33.97 -10.95 7.91
N PRO A 42 35.02 -11.17 7.10
CA PRO A 42 35.95 -10.11 6.68
C PRO A 42 35.20 -9.02 5.91
N GLY A 43 35.61 -7.77 6.12
CA GLY A 43 34.98 -6.57 5.57
C GLY A 43 34.59 -6.71 4.10
N VAL A 44 33.28 -6.78 3.88
CA VAL A 44 32.66 -6.37 2.62
C VAL A 44 33.00 -4.89 2.44
N SER A 45 33.91 -4.62 1.52
CA SER A 45 34.13 -3.25 1.03
C SER A 45 32.77 -2.70 0.65
N ALA A 46 32.38 -1.61 1.32
CA ALA A 46 31.17 -0.88 0.98
C ALA A 46 31.19 -0.63 -0.54
N PRO A 47 30.10 -0.89 -1.26
CA PRO A 47 30.03 -0.45 -2.64
C PRO A 47 30.29 1.05 -2.63
N ASP A 48 31.22 1.45 -3.50
CA ASP A 48 31.56 2.83 -3.80
C ASP A 48 30.28 3.67 -3.77
N THR A 49 30.25 4.69 -2.93
CA THR A 49 29.12 5.63 -2.78
C THR A 49 29.01 6.55 -4.01
N GLY A 50 29.27 6.00 -5.20
CA GLY A 50 29.17 6.66 -6.51
C GLY A 50 27.78 6.53 -7.14
N LEU A 51 26.86 5.74 -6.54
CA LEU A 51 25.44 5.94 -6.77
C LEU A 51 24.97 7.02 -5.79
N ASN A 52 24.95 8.27 -6.25
CA ASN A 52 24.46 9.40 -5.48
C ASN A 52 23.06 9.04 -4.94
N PHE A 53 22.90 8.95 -3.62
CA PHE A 53 21.60 8.71 -2.98
C PHE A 53 20.53 9.66 -3.52
N GLY A 54 20.90 10.92 -3.81
CA GLY A 54 20.03 11.89 -4.47
C GLY A 54 19.55 11.47 -5.85
N GLU A 55 20.39 10.83 -6.66
CA GLU A 55 20.01 10.31 -7.98
C GLU A 55 19.09 9.09 -7.86
N SER A 56 19.35 8.18 -6.91
CA SER A 56 18.44 7.08 -6.60
C SER A 56 17.09 7.57 -6.08
N LEU A 57 17.08 8.61 -5.25
CA LEU A 57 15.86 9.22 -4.72
C LEU A 57 15.08 9.97 -5.82
N SER A 58 15.77 10.65 -6.72
CA SER A 58 15.15 11.30 -7.89
C SER A 58 14.46 10.26 -8.78
N ASN A 59 15.17 9.18 -9.11
CA ASN A 59 14.61 8.06 -9.86
C ASN A 59 13.40 7.42 -9.16
N ALA A 60 13.43 7.30 -7.83
CA ALA A 60 12.33 6.78 -7.05
C ALA A 60 11.09 7.70 -7.08
N MET A 61 11.27 9.03 -7.02
CA MET A 61 10.18 9.99 -7.19
C MET A 61 9.56 9.93 -8.59
N GLU A 62 10.39 9.83 -9.64
CA GLU A 62 9.92 9.69 -11.02
C GLU A 62 9.09 8.41 -11.19
N ARG A 63 9.57 7.30 -10.61
CA ARG A 63 8.82 6.03 -10.59
C ARG A 63 7.52 6.11 -9.82
N LEU A 64 7.47 6.81 -8.68
CA LEU A 64 6.24 7.01 -7.93
C LEU A 64 5.20 7.79 -8.76
N GLY A 65 5.63 8.82 -9.48
CA GLY A 65 4.76 9.56 -10.41
C GLY A 65 4.19 8.64 -11.49
N ALA A 66 5.05 7.86 -12.14
CA ALA A 66 4.63 6.91 -13.18
C ALA A 66 3.68 5.82 -12.65
N LEU A 67 3.87 5.36 -11.40
CA LEU A 67 2.98 4.38 -10.75
C LEU A 67 1.57 4.96 -10.53
N HIS A 68 1.50 6.23 -10.12
CA HIS A 68 0.23 6.92 -9.91
C HIS A 68 -0.51 7.12 -11.24
N GLU A 69 0.19 7.60 -12.27
CA GLU A 69 -0.40 7.75 -13.62
C GLU A 69 -0.88 6.41 -14.20
N ASN A 70 -0.13 5.32 -13.95
CA ASN A 70 -0.52 4.00 -14.40
C ASN A 70 -1.79 3.52 -13.68
N ALA A 71 -1.87 3.71 -12.35
CA ALA A 71 -3.06 3.39 -11.56
C ALA A 71 -4.30 4.18 -12.04
N ASP A 72 -4.17 5.48 -12.33
CA ASP A 72 -5.24 6.32 -12.89
C ASP A 72 -5.68 5.87 -14.30
N ALA A 73 -4.72 5.52 -15.16
CA ALA A 73 -5.00 5.01 -16.50
C ALA A 73 -5.73 3.66 -16.44
N LEU A 74 -5.33 2.77 -15.52
CA LEU A 74 -6.01 1.49 -15.28
C LEU A 74 -7.38 1.70 -14.65
N ALA A 75 -7.54 2.63 -13.72
CA ALA A 75 -8.83 2.99 -13.11
C ALA A 75 -9.84 3.41 -14.19
N THR A 76 -9.40 4.25 -15.13
CA THR A 76 -10.23 4.71 -16.26
C THR A 76 -10.64 3.54 -17.17
N LYS A 77 -9.71 2.63 -17.47
CA LYS A 77 -9.98 1.43 -18.30
C LYS A 77 -10.86 0.38 -17.61
N VAL A 78 -10.81 0.28 -16.29
CA VAL A 78 -11.74 -0.53 -15.50
C VAL A 78 -13.13 0.09 -15.52
N ALA A 79 -13.24 1.42 -15.36
CA ALA A 79 -14.51 2.14 -15.37
C ALA A 79 -15.22 2.10 -16.74
N THR A 80 -14.47 2.04 -17.85
CA THR A 80 -15.04 1.86 -19.20
C THR A 80 -15.40 0.41 -19.54
N GLY A 81 -15.11 -0.55 -18.65
CA GLY A 81 -15.43 -1.96 -18.84
C GLY A 81 -14.53 -2.70 -19.83
N GLU A 82 -13.41 -2.09 -20.25
CA GLU A 82 -12.50 -2.63 -21.26
C GLU A 82 -11.39 -3.52 -20.66
N LEU A 83 -11.23 -3.52 -19.33
CA LEU A 83 -10.18 -4.28 -18.67
C LEU A 83 -10.58 -5.73 -18.42
N LYS A 84 -9.97 -6.64 -19.18
CA LYS A 84 -10.20 -8.09 -19.17
C LYS A 84 -9.78 -8.78 -17.85
N ASN A 85 -9.08 -8.07 -16.95
CA ASN A 85 -8.62 -8.56 -15.64
C ASN A 85 -8.69 -7.45 -14.56
N PRO A 86 -9.70 -7.44 -13.66
CA PRO A 86 -9.82 -6.42 -12.59
C PRO A 86 -8.70 -6.51 -11.54
N HIS A 87 -7.98 -7.63 -11.47
CA HIS A 87 -6.87 -7.84 -10.53
C HIS A 87 -5.67 -6.92 -10.80
N GLU A 88 -5.44 -6.52 -12.05
CA GLU A 88 -4.35 -5.60 -12.42
C GLU A 88 -4.53 -4.23 -11.77
N TYR A 89 -5.77 -3.73 -11.71
CA TYR A 89 -6.09 -2.48 -11.01
C TYR A 89 -5.86 -2.60 -9.49
N LEU A 90 -6.28 -3.72 -8.88
CA LEU A 90 -6.05 -3.94 -7.46
C LEU A 90 -4.57 -4.04 -7.12
N MET A 91 -3.77 -4.70 -7.98
CA MET A 91 -2.32 -4.78 -7.83
C MET A 91 -1.68 -3.38 -7.95
N ALA A 92 -2.03 -2.61 -8.98
CA ALA A 92 -1.53 -1.25 -9.17
C ALA A 92 -1.91 -0.32 -8.00
N ALA A 93 -3.16 -0.41 -7.51
CA ALA A 93 -3.61 0.36 -6.36
C ALA A 93 -2.87 -0.02 -5.07
N GLN A 94 -2.61 -1.32 -4.86
CA GLN A 94 -1.86 -1.80 -3.72
C GLN A 94 -0.39 -1.38 -3.79
N GLU A 95 0.22 -1.46 -4.98
CA GLU A 95 1.60 -1.02 -5.22
C GLU A 95 1.73 0.48 -4.93
N ALA A 96 0.87 1.32 -5.51
CA ALA A 96 0.85 2.76 -5.29
C ALA A 96 0.70 3.13 -3.80
N SER A 97 -0.15 2.40 -3.06
CA SER A 97 -0.34 2.58 -1.62
C SER A 97 0.95 2.27 -0.83
N ILE A 98 1.58 1.12 -1.09
CA ILE A 98 2.83 0.71 -0.42
C ILE A 98 3.98 1.67 -0.78
N THR A 99 4.11 2.07 -2.04
CA THR A 99 5.14 3.01 -2.47
C THR A 99 4.99 4.39 -1.81
N THR A 100 3.75 4.87 -1.66
CA THR A 100 3.47 6.13 -0.94
C THR A 100 3.87 6.03 0.53
N GLN A 101 3.55 4.92 1.20
CA GLN A 101 3.97 4.67 2.57
C GLN A 101 5.50 4.64 2.71
N ALA A 102 6.19 3.98 1.77
CA ALA A 102 7.65 3.97 1.73
C ALA A 102 8.24 5.38 1.54
N ALA A 103 7.67 6.20 0.67
CA ALA A 103 8.10 7.58 0.46
C ALA A 103 7.97 8.43 1.74
N VAL A 104 6.88 8.25 2.51
CA VAL A 104 6.71 8.91 3.81
C VAL A 104 7.76 8.45 4.82
N ALA A 105 8.08 7.15 4.87
CA ALA A 105 9.13 6.63 5.74
C ALA A 105 10.51 7.23 5.42
N VAL A 106 10.85 7.35 4.14
CA VAL A 106 12.10 8.00 3.69
C VAL A 106 12.11 9.48 4.06
N ARG A 107 11.01 10.20 3.84
CA ARG A 107 10.87 11.61 4.26
C ARG A 107 11.11 11.77 5.76
N ASN A 108 10.49 10.93 6.58
CA ASN A 108 10.65 10.98 8.03
C ASN A 108 12.11 10.73 8.42
N LYS A 109 12.75 9.70 7.83
CA LYS A 109 14.16 9.39 8.12
C LYS A 109 15.11 10.51 7.73
N ALA A 110 14.84 11.21 6.62
CA ALA A 110 15.62 12.37 6.20
C ALA A 110 15.47 13.55 7.20
N LEU A 111 14.26 13.78 7.71
CA LEU A 111 14.02 14.80 8.75
C LEU A 111 14.70 14.45 10.07
N GLU A 112 14.68 13.18 10.47
CA GLU A 112 15.40 12.69 11.65
C GLU A 112 16.91 12.90 11.51
N ALA A 113 17.48 12.51 10.36
CA ALA A 113 18.91 12.70 10.09
C ALA A 113 19.33 14.18 10.13
N PHE A 114 18.50 15.07 9.57
CA PHE A 114 18.72 16.51 9.65
C PHE A 114 18.65 17.03 11.10
N ASN A 115 17.66 16.56 11.88
CA ASN A 115 17.52 16.94 13.28
C ASN A 115 18.69 16.43 14.14
N GLU A 116 19.19 15.23 13.87
CA GLU A 116 20.35 14.64 14.55
C GLU A 116 21.62 15.46 14.31
N ILE A 117 21.88 15.86 13.06
CA ILE A 117 23.03 16.73 12.72
C ILE A 117 22.97 18.06 13.50
N MET A 118 21.77 18.64 13.64
CA MET A 118 21.55 19.88 14.40
C MET A 118 21.68 19.68 15.92
N ARG A 119 21.54 18.44 16.41
CA ARG A 119 21.60 18.09 17.84
C ARG A 119 22.97 17.60 18.28
N MET A 120 23.91 17.34 17.37
CA MET A 120 25.32 17.21 17.75
C MET A 120 25.77 18.55 18.35
N PRO A 121 26.05 18.63 19.65
CA PRO A 121 26.76 19.79 20.17
C PRO A 121 28.14 19.80 19.51
N LEU A 122 28.47 20.95 18.91
CA LEU A 122 29.79 21.24 18.35
C LEU A 122 30.86 21.08 19.43
#